data_AF-A0AAW2KBH6-F1
#
_entry.id   AF-A0AAW2KBH6-F1
#
_cell.length_a   1.000
_cell.length_b   1.000
_cell.length_c   1.000
_cell.angle_alpha   90.00
_cell.angle_beta   90.00
_cell.angle_gamma   90.00
#
_symmetry.space_group_name_H-M   'P 1'
#
loop_
_entity.id
_entity.type
_entity.pdbx_description
1 polymer ?
#
loop_
_entity_poly.entity_id
_entity_poly.type
_entity_poly.pdbx_seq_one_letter_code
_entity_poly.pdbx_strand_id
1 'polypeptide(L)'
;MKASPSPFPIFSPRLRALQLPLKSHLLKLTPVTISPCKAASVVPPPPPDFNFKNEILDLSTAAIAETHPELLDLAENGTLVLIKKSQYGPVPPWRSEFVEPEAIWIIGTTHISRESASDVERVVNAVKPDNVVVELCRSRQVLSFFFCPDSCGF
;
A
#
# COMPACT_ATOMS: atom_id res chain seq x y z
N MET A 1 25.42 20.26 -33.03
CA MET A 1 25.31 20.43 -31.56
C MET A 1 26.09 19.30 -30.90
N LYS A 2 27.13 19.61 -30.11
CA LYS A 2 27.98 18.62 -29.42
C LYS A 2 27.30 18.18 -28.13
N ALA A 3 27.03 16.89 -27.98
CA ALA A 3 26.57 16.29 -26.72
C ALA A 3 27.77 15.97 -25.82
N SER A 4 27.70 16.34 -24.54
CA SER A 4 28.70 15.98 -23.52
C SER A 4 28.50 14.53 -23.07
N PRO A 5 29.57 13.77 -22.76
CA PRO A 5 29.44 12.41 -22.26
C PRO A 5 29.04 12.38 -20.77
N SER A 6 28.06 11.52 -20.44
CA SER A 6 27.59 11.25 -19.08
C SER A 6 28.64 10.50 -18.25
N PRO A 7 28.72 10.72 -16.92
CA PRO A 7 29.77 10.14 -16.06
C PRO A 7 29.46 8.72 -15.54
N PHE A 8 28.42 8.05 -16.03
CA PHE A 8 28.02 6.73 -15.53
C PHE A 8 28.45 5.61 -16.48
N PRO A 9 29.14 4.56 -15.99
CA PRO A 9 29.57 3.45 -16.84
C PRO A 9 28.36 2.56 -17.21
N ILE A 10 28.13 2.40 -18.51
CA ILE A 10 27.20 1.39 -19.04
C ILE A 10 27.86 0.02 -18.86
N PHE A 11 27.41 -0.74 -17.87
CA PHE A 11 27.88 -2.10 -17.63
C PHE A 11 27.14 -3.05 -18.57
N SER A 12 27.73 -3.34 -19.74
CA SER A 12 27.26 -4.40 -20.64
C SER A 12 27.74 -5.75 -20.11
N PRO A 13 26.86 -6.68 -19.67
CA PRO A 13 27.31 -7.99 -19.23
C PRO A 13 27.67 -8.82 -20.47
N ARG A 14 28.96 -9.07 -20.64
CA ARG A 14 29.52 -9.99 -21.63
C ARG A 14 29.17 -11.43 -21.22
N LEU A 15 28.15 -12.02 -21.83
CA LEU A 15 27.79 -13.43 -21.64
C LEU A 15 28.97 -14.32 -22.05
N ARG A 16 29.68 -14.90 -21.07
CA ARG A 16 30.56 -16.05 -21.30
C ARG A 16 29.69 -17.31 -21.30
N ALA A 17 29.64 -17.98 -22.44
CA ALA A 17 29.04 -19.30 -22.56
C ALA A 17 29.88 -20.32 -21.77
N LEU A 18 29.43 -20.66 -20.56
CA LEU A 18 29.92 -21.83 -19.84
C LEU A 18 29.13 -23.04 -20.36
N GLN A 19 29.78 -23.85 -21.19
CA GLN A 19 29.25 -25.14 -21.61
C GLN A 19 29.33 -26.11 -20.43
N LEU A 20 28.20 -26.31 -19.74
CA LEU A 20 28.03 -27.36 -18.74
C LEU A 20 27.32 -28.56 -19.41
N PRO A 21 27.78 -29.80 -19.19
CA PRO A 21 27.19 -30.98 -19.81
C PRO A 21 25.79 -31.24 -19.24
N LEU A 22 24.80 -31.14 -20.13
CA LEU A 22 23.38 -31.40 -19.87
C LEU A 22 23.15 -32.90 -19.62
N LYS A 23 23.20 -33.34 -18.36
CA LYS A 23 22.57 -34.60 -17.95
C LYS A 23 21.10 -34.31 -17.62
N SER A 24 20.22 -34.63 -18.56
CA SER A 24 18.77 -34.58 -18.38
C SER A 24 18.31 -35.68 -17.43
N HIS A 25 18.46 -35.48 -16.12
CA HIS A 25 17.60 -36.17 -15.16
C HIS A 25 16.28 -35.40 -15.09
N LEU A 26 15.30 -35.94 -15.81
CA LEU A 26 13.93 -35.46 -15.88
C LEU A 26 13.29 -35.62 -14.49
N LEU A 27 13.44 -34.59 -13.65
CA LEU A 27 12.73 -34.49 -12.38
C LEU A 27 11.25 -34.33 -12.71
N LYS A 28 10.47 -35.37 -12.45
CA LYS A 28 9.00 -35.33 -12.53
C LYS A 28 8.51 -34.29 -11.53
N LEU A 29 8.20 -33.09 -12.02
CA LEU A 29 7.47 -32.08 -11.26
C LEU A 29 6.04 -32.60 -11.10
N THR A 30 5.74 -33.18 -9.95
CA THR A 30 4.35 -33.42 -9.56
C THR A 30 3.69 -32.06 -9.36
N PRO A 31 2.55 -31.77 -10.02
CA PRO A 31 1.81 -30.54 -9.78
C PRO A 31 1.35 -30.57 -8.32
N VAL A 32 1.93 -29.67 -7.50
CA VAL A 32 1.40 -29.40 -6.18
C VAL A 32 0.06 -28.73 -6.40
N THR A 33 -1.02 -29.51 -6.23
CA THR A 33 -2.37 -28.97 -6.14
C THR A 33 -2.41 -28.09 -4.91
N ILE A 34 -2.31 -26.77 -5.10
CA ILE A 34 -2.55 -25.79 -4.05
C ILE A 34 -4.04 -25.90 -3.73
N SER A 35 -4.37 -26.75 -2.77
CA SER A 35 -5.73 -26.79 -2.22
C SER A 35 -6.03 -25.39 -1.68
N PRO A 36 -7.15 -24.76 -2.08
CA PRO A 36 -7.52 -23.47 -1.52
C PRO A 36 -7.68 -23.65 -0.01
N CYS A 37 -6.92 -22.87 0.76
CA CYS A 37 -7.02 -22.84 2.20
C CYS A 37 -8.48 -22.60 2.58
N LYS A 38 -9.13 -23.58 3.24
CA LYS A 38 -10.49 -23.50 3.78
C LYS A 38 -10.65 -22.46 4.92
N ALA A 39 -9.73 -21.51 5.05
CA ALA A 39 -9.71 -20.52 6.12
C ALA A 39 -10.54 -19.25 5.81
N ALA A 40 -11.25 -19.22 4.68
CA ALA A 40 -12.06 -18.07 4.27
C ALA A 40 -13.44 -17.97 4.96
N SER A 41 -13.74 -18.79 5.99
CA SER A 41 -15.12 -19.01 6.46
C SER A 41 -15.46 -18.44 7.84
N VAL A 42 -14.65 -17.55 8.43
CA VAL A 42 -14.97 -17.00 9.77
C VAL A 42 -15.75 -15.69 9.72
N VAL A 43 -15.65 -14.92 8.62
CA VAL A 43 -16.32 -13.62 8.49
C VAL A 43 -17.25 -13.65 7.27
N PRO A 44 -18.56 -13.39 7.41
CA PRO A 44 -19.46 -13.29 6.26
C PRO A 44 -19.03 -12.13 5.35
N PRO A 45 -19.22 -12.25 4.03
CA PRO A 45 -18.97 -11.13 3.13
C PRO A 45 -19.90 -9.96 3.49
N PRO A 46 -19.51 -8.72 3.15
CA PRO A 46 -20.41 -7.58 3.27
C PRO A 46 -21.67 -7.79 2.41
N PRO A 47 -22.82 -7.17 2.78
CA PRO A 47 -24.02 -7.19 1.96
C PRO A 47 -23.74 -6.77 0.50
N PRO A 48 -24.48 -7.32 -0.49
CA PRO A 48 -24.19 -7.07 -1.91
C PRO A 48 -24.40 -5.61 -2.35
N ASP A 49 -25.19 -4.86 -1.60
CA ASP A 49 -25.52 -3.44 -1.79
C ASP A 49 -24.66 -2.50 -0.93
N PHE A 50 -23.78 -3.06 -0.08
CA PHE A 50 -22.92 -2.29 0.80
C PHE A 50 -21.88 -1.50 0.01
N ASN A 51 -21.84 -0.18 0.23
CA ASN A 51 -20.81 0.70 -0.32
C ASN A 51 -20.23 1.57 0.78
N PHE A 52 -19.13 1.10 1.35
CA PHE A 52 -18.41 1.78 2.42
C PHE A 52 -18.08 3.25 2.10
N LYS A 53 -17.72 3.56 0.86
CA LYS A 53 -17.39 4.93 0.48
C LYS A 53 -18.59 5.85 0.65
N ASN A 54 -19.75 5.45 0.14
CA ASN A 54 -20.95 6.28 0.19
C ASN A 54 -21.42 6.52 1.65
N GLU A 55 -21.23 5.53 2.52
CA GLU A 55 -21.64 5.65 3.93
C GLU A 55 -20.77 6.63 4.73
N ILE A 56 -19.50 6.77 4.35
CA ILE A 56 -18.52 7.57 5.11
C ILE A 56 -18.29 8.95 4.48
N LEU A 57 -18.42 9.09 3.16
CA LEU A 57 -18.02 10.30 2.43
C LEU A 57 -18.72 11.57 2.94
N ASP A 58 -20.03 11.55 3.17
CA ASP A 58 -20.76 12.75 3.62
C ASP A 58 -20.29 13.20 5.01
N LEU A 59 -20.19 12.27 5.96
CA LEU A 59 -19.72 12.53 7.32
C LEU A 59 -18.25 12.98 7.34
N SER A 60 -17.41 12.33 6.53
CA SER A 60 -16.01 12.68 6.36
C SER A 60 -15.85 14.09 5.81
N THR A 61 -16.55 14.40 4.71
CA THR A 61 -16.47 15.70 4.04
C THR A 61 -16.91 16.83 4.96
N ALA A 62 -18.02 16.65 5.69
CA ALA A 62 -18.48 17.62 6.68
C ALA A 62 -17.45 17.83 7.80
N ALA A 63 -16.86 16.75 8.32
CA ALA A 63 -15.85 16.85 9.37
C ALA A 63 -14.54 17.52 8.88
N ILE A 64 -14.14 17.28 7.64
CA ILE A 64 -12.96 17.91 7.03
C ILE A 64 -13.24 19.39 6.76
N ALA A 65 -14.43 19.74 6.26
CA ALA A 65 -14.83 21.13 6.05
C ALA A 65 -14.78 21.96 7.35
N GLU A 66 -15.10 21.35 8.49
CA GLU A 66 -15.06 21.99 9.80
C GLU A 66 -13.63 22.13 10.36
N THR A 67 -12.79 21.10 10.18
CA THR A 67 -11.49 21.01 10.88
C THR A 67 -10.30 21.42 10.03
N HIS A 68 -10.33 21.10 8.73
CA HIS A 68 -9.26 21.29 7.76
C HIS A 68 -9.82 21.73 6.40
N PRO A 69 -10.44 22.92 6.30
CA PRO A 69 -11.07 23.40 5.08
C PRO A 69 -10.10 23.51 3.89
N GLU A 70 -8.80 23.65 4.15
CA GLU A 70 -7.73 23.64 3.12
C GLU A 70 -7.53 22.29 2.40
N LEU A 71 -8.17 21.23 2.91
CA LEU A 71 -8.18 19.89 2.32
C LEU A 71 -9.56 19.50 1.75
N LEU A 72 -10.54 20.41 1.76
CA LEU A 72 -11.92 20.13 1.36
C LEU A 72 -12.01 19.65 -0.09
N ASP A 73 -11.19 20.20 -0.98
CA ASP A 73 -11.11 19.78 -2.39
C ASP A 73 -10.79 18.28 -2.54
N LEU A 74 -9.94 17.75 -1.66
CA LEU A 74 -9.58 16.33 -1.65
C LEU A 74 -10.70 15.45 -1.06
N ALA A 75 -11.51 16.00 -0.17
CA ALA A 75 -12.68 15.29 0.36
C ALA A 75 -13.81 15.23 -0.68
N GLU A 76 -14.12 16.37 -1.32
CA GLU A 76 -15.17 16.48 -2.34
C GLU A 76 -14.89 15.61 -3.56
N ASN A 77 -13.63 15.49 -3.97
CA ASN A 77 -13.24 14.62 -5.08
C ASN A 77 -13.12 13.12 -4.69
N GLY A 78 -13.31 12.79 -3.40
CA GLY A 78 -13.27 11.43 -2.87
C GLY A 78 -11.87 10.83 -2.71
N THR A 79 -10.81 11.64 -2.80
CA THR A 79 -9.41 11.21 -2.62
C THR A 79 -9.03 11.10 -1.16
N LEU A 80 -9.59 11.95 -0.29
CA LEU A 80 -9.32 12.00 1.13
C LEU A 80 -10.56 11.59 1.93
N VAL A 81 -10.39 10.66 2.87
CA VAL A 81 -11.45 10.22 3.77
C VAL A 81 -10.95 10.26 5.21
N LEU A 82 -11.76 10.84 6.10
CA LEU A 82 -11.55 10.89 7.54
C LEU A 82 -12.52 9.90 8.22
N ILE A 83 -11.95 8.97 8.99
CA ILE A 83 -12.69 8.05 9.84
C ILE A 83 -12.36 8.39 11.29
N LYS A 84 -13.37 8.63 12.13
CA LYS A 84 -13.19 8.94 13.55
C LYS A 84 -13.39 7.67 14.39
N LYS A 85 -12.77 7.63 15.57
CA LYS A 85 -12.84 6.49 16.51
C LYS A 85 -14.24 5.97 16.80
N SER A 86 -15.24 6.85 16.85
CA SER A 86 -16.65 6.46 17.03
C SER A 86 -17.20 5.56 15.92
N GLN A 87 -16.49 5.41 14.80
CA GLN A 87 -16.89 4.64 13.62
C GLN A 87 -16.15 3.29 13.48
N TYR A 88 -15.14 2.99 14.31
CA TYR A 88 -14.30 1.79 14.14
C TYR A 88 -14.95 0.49 14.61
N GLY A 89 -15.97 0.59 15.46
CA GLY A 89 -16.57 -0.55 16.15
C GLY A 89 -15.85 -0.90 17.46
N PRO A 90 -16.34 -1.88 18.22
CA PRO A 90 -15.78 -2.21 19.53
C PRO A 90 -14.44 -2.93 19.41
N VAL A 91 -13.45 -2.50 20.19
CA VAL A 91 -12.17 -3.21 20.33
C VAL A 91 -12.41 -4.57 20.97
N PRO A 92 -11.97 -5.68 20.35
CA PRO A 92 -12.15 -6.99 20.93
C PRO A 92 -11.39 -7.17 22.27
N PRO A 93 -11.94 -7.88 23.27
CA PRO A 93 -11.32 -8.02 24.58
C PRO A 93 -9.92 -8.63 24.58
N TRP A 94 -9.59 -9.45 23.58
CA TRP A 94 -8.27 -10.11 23.46
C TRP A 94 -7.18 -9.21 22.87
N ARG A 95 -7.50 -7.95 22.56
CA ARG A 95 -6.56 -6.91 22.10
C ARG A 95 -6.64 -5.70 23.02
N SER A 96 -6.76 -5.91 24.33
CA SER A 96 -6.94 -4.83 25.31
C SER A 96 -5.76 -3.86 25.39
N GLU A 97 -4.55 -4.31 25.00
CA GLU A 97 -3.36 -3.47 24.91
C GLU A 97 -3.32 -2.57 23.67
N PHE A 98 -4.17 -2.85 22.66
CA PHE A 98 -4.22 -2.08 21.44
C PHE A 98 -5.08 -0.83 21.64
N VAL A 99 -4.48 0.33 21.41
CA VAL A 99 -5.17 1.62 21.47
C VAL A 99 -5.49 2.07 20.05
N GLU A 100 -6.78 2.14 19.73
CA GLU A 100 -7.23 2.71 18.46
C GLU A 100 -6.94 4.22 18.39
N PRO A 101 -6.48 4.73 17.23
CA PRO A 101 -6.21 6.16 17.07
C PRO A 101 -7.50 6.98 17.16
N GLU A 102 -7.42 8.26 17.51
CA GLU A 102 -8.62 9.11 17.56
C GLU A 102 -9.23 9.36 16.17
N ALA A 103 -8.38 9.39 15.14
CA ALA A 103 -8.77 9.56 13.74
C ALA A 103 -7.82 8.79 12.81
N ILE A 104 -8.37 8.28 11.72
CA ILE A 104 -7.63 7.68 10.59
C ILE A 104 -7.93 8.52 9.36
N TRP A 105 -6.87 8.98 8.71
CA TRP A 105 -6.93 9.71 7.45
C TRP A 105 -6.46 8.79 6.33
N ILE A 106 -7.34 8.51 5.37
CA ILE A 106 -7.06 7.65 4.22
C ILE A 106 -6.95 8.52 2.98
N ILE A 107 -5.79 8.47 2.32
CA ILE A 107 -5.55 9.16 1.06
C ILE A 107 -5.35 8.17 -0.08
N GLY A 108 -6.21 8.25 -1.10
CA GLY A 108 -6.06 7.49 -2.34
C GLY A 108 -4.92 8.07 -3.18
N THR A 109 -3.98 7.23 -3.61
CA THR A 109 -2.85 7.69 -4.42
C THR A 109 -2.63 6.81 -5.64
N THR A 110 -1.99 7.37 -6.67
CA THR A 110 -1.51 6.63 -7.84
C THR A 110 0.01 6.77 -7.96
N HIS A 111 0.70 5.66 -8.12
CA HIS A 111 2.17 5.57 -8.06
C HIS A 111 2.94 6.29 -9.19
N ILE A 112 2.25 6.77 -10.23
CA ILE A 112 2.82 7.57 -11.33
C ILE A 112 2.38 9.04 -11.29
N SER A 113 1.47 9.41 -10.40
CA SER A 113 0.93 10.76 -10.35
C SER A 113 1.77 11.65 -9.43
N ARG A 114 2.33 12.72 -10.00
CA ARG A 114 3.00 13.77 -9.21
C ARG A 114 2.02 14.50 -8.32
N GLU A 115 0.78 14.67 -8.78
CA GLU A 115 -0.31 15.29 -8.00
C GLU A 115 -0.57 14.50 -6.72
N SER A 116 -0.66 13.17 -6.80
CA SER A 116 -0.82 12.32 -5.61
C SER A 116 0.29 12.51 -4.57
N ALA A 117 1.54 12.74 -5.00
CA ALA A 117 2.64 13.02 -4.08
C ALA A 117 2.49 14.39 -3.41
N SER A 118 2.05 15.40 -4.17
CA SER A 118 1.74 16.73 -3.64
C SER A 118 0.57 16.71 -2.66
N ASP A 119 -0.47 15.91 -2.92
CA ASP A 119 -1.62 15.79 -2.02
C ASP A 119 -1.24 15.11 -0.71
N VAL A 120 -0.39 14.08 -0.74
CA VAL A 120 0.16 13.47 0.48
C VAL A 120 0.93 14.52 1.30
N GLU A 121 1.79 15.31 0.65
CA GLU A 121 2.53 16.38 1.32
C GLU A 121 1.60 17.41 1.97
N ARG A 122 0.55 17.85 1.26
CA ARG A 122 -0.48 18.76 1.79
C ARG A 122 -1.15 18.18 3.04
N VAL A 123 -1.63 16.94 2.97
CA VAL A 123 -2.35 16.28 4.07
C VAL A 123 -1.45 16.09 5.28
N VAL A 124 -0.22 15.59 5.09
CA VAL A 124 0.73 15.36 6.20
C VAL A 124 1.08 16.68 6.90
N ASN A 125 1.30 17.76 6.14
CA ASN A 125 1.63 19.06 6.71
C ASN A 125 0.48 19.69 7.49
N ALA A 126 -0.76 19.52 7.02
CA ALA A 126 -1.96 20.05 7.68
C ALA A 126 -2.33 19.24 8.93
N VAL A 127 -2.40 17.91 8.80
CA VAL A 127 -2.89 17.01 9.86
C VAL A 127 -1.83 16.72 10.92
N LYS A 128 -0.54 16.69 10.54
CA LYS A 128 0.59 16.31 11.40
C LYS A 128 0.35 14.99 12.15
N PRO A 129 0.12 13.87 11.44
CA PRO A 129 -0.25 12.61 12.06
C PRO A 129 0.90 12.01 12.89
N ASP A 130 0.56 11.31 13.98
CA ASP A 130 1.54 10.59 14.81
C ASP A 130 2.18 9.40 14.06
N ASN A 131 1.40 8.76 13.19
CA ASN A 131 1.81 7.58 12.45
C ASN A 131 1.36 7.68 10.98
N VAL A 132 2.24 7.26 10.07
CA VAL A 132 1.95 7.16 8.64
C VAL A 132 2.13 5.72 8.19
N VAL A 133 1.09 5.16 7.57
CA VAL A 133 1.09 3.79 7.02
C VAL A 133 0.88 3.87 5.51
N VAL A 134 1.66 3.10 4.75
CA VAL A 134 1.57 3.06 3.30
C VAL A 134 1.09 1.69 2.86
N GLU A 135 -0.07 1.65 2.17
CA GLU A 135 -0.51 0.46 1.44
C GLU A 135 0.05 0.53 0.02
N LEU A 136 0.73 -0.54 -0.39
CA LEU A 136 1.31 -0.64 -1.72
C LEU A 136 0.50 -1.62 -2.56
N CYS A 137 0.19 -1.22 -3.80
CA CYS A 137 -0.43 -2.12 -4.77
C CYS A 137 0.31 -3.45 -4.84
N ARG A 138 -0.42 -4.56 -5.01
CA ARG A 138 0.11 -5.94 -4.98
C ARG A 138 1.40 -6.15 -5.80
N SER A 139 1.52 -5.54 -6.98
CA SER A 139 2.72 -5.65 -7.83
C SER A 139 3.98 -5.02 -7.22
N ARG A 140 3.83 -4.04 -6.33
CA ARG A 140 4.92 -3.29 -5.69
C ARG A 140 5.36 -3.86 -4.35
N GLN A 141 4.53 -4.69 -3.72
CA GLN A 141 4.89 -5.42 -2.50
C GLN A 141 6.11 -6.34 -2.72
N VAL A 142 6.30 -6.85 -3.95
CA VAL A 142 7.39 -7.78 -4.30
C VAL A 142 8.77 -7.12 -4.26
N LEU A 143 8.88 -5.83 -4.58
CA LEU A 143 10.17 -5.13 -4.60
C LEU A 143 10.69 -4.83 -3.18
N SER A 144 9.79 -4.63 -2.21
CA SER A 144 10.16 -4.38 -0.81
C SER A 144 10.79 -5.61 -0.14
N PHE A 145 10.49 -6.82 -0.62
CA PHE A 145 11.12 -8.06 -0.13
C PHE A 145 12.41 -8.42 -0.87
N PHE A 146 12.65 -7.88 -2.08
CA PHE A 146 13.84 -8.20 -2.88
C PHE A 146 15.02 -7.25 -2.65
N PHE A 147 14.81 -6.13 -1.96
CA PHE A 147 15.85 -5.19 -1.52
C PHE A 147 16.06 -5.26 0.01
N CYS A 148 16.22 -6.46 0.54
CA CYS A 148 16.99 -6.65 1.76
C CYS A 148 18.39 -7.12 1.32
N PRO A 149 19.40 -6.25 1.21
CA PRO A 149 20.76 -6.74 1.12
C PRO A 149 21.06 -7.39 2.48
N ASP A 150 21.47 -8.66 2.44
CA ASP A 150 21.94 -9.47 3.58
C ASP A 150 23.06 -8.76 4.36
N SER A 151 22.73 -7.74 5.16
CA SER A 151 23.69 -7.00 5.97
C SER A 151 22.99 -6.18 7.06
N CYS A 152 22.34 -6.88 7.97
CA CYS A 152 22.27 -6.47 9.38
C CYS A 152 22.35 -7.74 10.24
N GLY A 153 23.55 -8.31 10.31
CA GLY A 153 23.98 -9.06 11.46
C GLY A 153 24.68 -8.10 12.41
N PHE A 154 24.13 -7.93 13.60
CA PHE A 154 24.81 -7.82 14.89
C PHE A 154 23.80 -8.13 15.99
#